data_AF-A0A4Q7MA66-F1
#
_entry.id   AF-A0A4Q7MA66-F1
#
_cell.length_a   1.000
_cell.length_b   1.000
_cell.length_c   1.000
_cell.angle_alpha   90.00
_cell.angle_beta   90.00
_cell.angle_gamma   90.00
#
_symmetry.space_group_name_H-M   'P 1'
#
loop_
_entity.id
_entity.type
_entity.pdbx_description
1 polymer ?
#
loop_
_entity_poly.entity_id
_entity_poly.type
_entity_poly.pdbx_seq_one_letter_code
_entity_poly.pdbx_strand_id
1 'polypeptide(L)'
;MIERMGQWTGYGQGAAEGIGWARFFGWSSFGFGVTTVVLCFVIPLAGQYGRTAWLVLFGSVAVWLGGMSVSRYRSLGQRWPAIPVIGIGLGCLTIAIMVYAFTVLVLASYGIEWPAPAHWLGPPGAPDPLAPLDQVDA
;
A
#
# COMPACT_ATOMS: atom_id res chain seq x y z
N MET A 1 32.22 13.50 39.19
CA MET A 1 32.49 12.93 37.85
C MET A 1 31.55 11.77 37.48
N ILE A 2 30.98 11.05 38.45
CA ILE A 2 30.07 9.91 38.21
C ILE A 2 28.66 10.34 37.74
N GLU A 3 28.17 11.53 38.12
CA GLU A 3 26.83 12.01 37.71
C GLU A 3 26.66 12.29 36.20
N ARG A 4 27.73 12.55 35.45
CA ARG A 4 27.63 12.80 33.99
C ARG A 4 27.50 11.52 33.16
N MET A 5 27.76 10.34 33.72
CA MET A 5 27.63 9.08 32.98
C MET A 5 26.18 8.58 32.90
N GLY A 6 25.31 8.98 33.84
CA GLY A 6 23.88 8.64 33.81
C GLY A 6 23.06 9.39 32.75
N GLN A 7 23.54 10.54 32.25
CA GLN A 7 22.86 11.27 31.18
C GLN A 7 23.03 10.62 29.80
N TRP A 8 24.13 9.90 29.57
CA TRP A 8 24.41 9.29 28.25
C TRP A 8 23.54 8.08 27.93
N THR A 9 23.02 7.37 28.94
CA THR A 9 22.10 6.24 28.73
C THR A 9 20.67 6.71 28.44
N GLY A 10 20.26 7.90 28.91
CA GLY A 10 18.92 8.46 28.66
C GLY A 10 18.70 8.99 27.22
N TYR A 11 19.76 9.48 26.56
CA TYR A 11 19.65 9.97 25.17
C TYR A 11 19.37 8.87 24.16
N GLY A 12 19.81 7.63 24.42
CA GLY A 12 19.58 6.49 23.52
C GLY A 12 18.12 6.02 23.49
N GLN A 13 17.45 6.01 24.64
CA GLN A 13 16.02 5.66 24.75
C GLN A 13 15.11 6.78 24.22
N GLY A 14 15.42 8.05 24.52
CA GLY A 14 14.66 9.20 24.00
C GLY A 14 14.82 9.44 22.50
N ALA A 15 15.94 9.02 21.89
CA ALA A 15 16.16 9.14 20.45
C ALA A 15 15.43 8.06 19.64
N ALA A 16 15.28 6.84 20.16
CA ALA A 16 14.54 5.75 19.52
C ALA A 16 13.01 5.89 19.67
N GLU A 17 12.54 6.45 20.79
CA GLU A 17 11.13 6.77 21.07
C GLU A 17 10.75 8.21 20.68
N GLY A 18 11.69 8.98 20.15
CA GLY A 18 11.52 10.39 19.86
C GLY A 18 10.46 10.70 18.81
N ILE A 19 9.85 11.88 18.94
CA ILE A 19 8.82 12.41 18.02
C ILE A 19 9.26 12.40 16.54
N GLY A 20 10.57 12.46 16.29
CA GLY A 20 11.16 12.40 14.95
C GLY A 20 10.88 11.07 14.24
N TRP A 21 11.00 9.94 14.94
CA TRP A 21 10.66 8.65 14.36
C TRP A 21 9.16 8.50 14.09
N ALA A 22 8.33 8.96 15.02
CA ALA A 22 6.88 8.95 14.82
C ALA A 22 6.48 9.73 13.54
N ARG A 23 7.14 10.86 13.30
CA ARG A 23 6.99 11.66 12.06
C ARG A 23 7.53 10.93 10.83
N PHE A 24 8.71 10.30 10.90
CA PHE A 24 9.27 9.54 9.80
C PHE A 24 8.35 8.40 9.34
N PHE A 25 7.84 7.62 10.30
CA PHE A 25 6.89 6.54 10.02
C PHE A 25 5.57 7.08 9.46
N GLY A 26 5.08 8.20 9.98
CA GLY A 26 3.86 8.85 9.47
C GLY A 26 4.01 9.36 8.04
N TRP A 27 5.11 10.06 7.73
CA TRP A 27 5.39 10.55 6.38
C TRP A 27 5.67 9.42 5.38
N SER A 28 6.40 8.39 5.80
CA SER A 28 6.63 7.20 4.97
C SER A 28 5.31 6.49 4.66
N SER A 29 4.47 6.26 5.68
CA SER A 29 3.13 5.68 5.52
C SER A 29 2.29 6.48 4.53
N PHE A 30 2.26 7.80 4.68
CA PHE A 30 1.54 8.68 3.76
C PHE A 30 2.09 8.60 2.33
N GLY A 31 3.41 8.66 2.16
CA GLY A 31 4.06 8.57 0.84
C GLY A 31 3.76 7.24 0.13
N PHE A 32 3.87 6.11 0.85
CA PHE A 32 3.51 4.80 0.31
C PHE A 32 2.01 4.69 0.02
N GLY A 33 1.15 5.21 0.89
CA GLY A 33 -0.30 5.23 0.69
C GLY A 33 -0.69 6.01 -0.57
N VAL A 34 -0.22 7.23 -0.74
CA VAL A 34 -0.50 8.06 -1.92
C VAL A 34 0.04 7.39 -3.18
N THR A 35 1.30 6.95 -3.15
CA THR A 35 1.94 6.33 -4.31
C THR A 35 1.18 5.08 -4.75
N THR A 36 0.83 4.20 -3.81
CA THR A 36 0.10 2.97 -4.15
C THR A 36 -1.29 3.24 -4.69
N VAL A 37 -2.03 4.19 -4.11
CA VAL A 37 -3.35 4.59 -4.64
C VAL A 37 -3.22 5.11 -6.07
N VAL A 38 -2.24 5.97 -6.36
CA VAL A 38 -2.00 6.46 -7.72
C VAL A 38 -1.68 5.31 -8.67
N LEU A 39 -0.83 4.38 -8.27
CA LEU A 39 -0.47 3.22 -9.09
C LEU A 39 -1.68 2.31 -9.40
N CYS A 40 -2.70 2.25 -8.54
CA CYS A 40 -3.93 1.50 -8.81
C CYS A 40 -4.68 2.00 -10.06
N PHE A 41 -4.54 3.28 -10.40
CA PHE A 41 -5.23 3.90 -11.54
C PHE A 41 -4.36 4.01 -12.81
N VAL A 42 -3.04 3.85 -12.66
CA VAL A 42 -2.09 4.01 -13.77
C VAL A 42 -1.65 2.66 -14.32
N ILE A 43 -1.53 1.63 -13.49
CA ILE A 43 -0.99 0.33 -13.90
C ILE A 43 -2.10 -0.52 -14.55
N PRO A 44 -1.91 -0.99 -15.80
CA PRO A 44 -2.81 -1.97 -16.40
C PRO A 44 -2.64 -3.34 -15.71
N LEU A 45 -3.76 -3.96 -15.33
CA LEU A 45 -3.81 -5.21 -14.56
C LEU A 45 -4.03 -6.45 -15.44
N ALA A 46 -4.18 -6.26 -16.75
CA ALA A 46 -4.50 -7.31 -17.72
C ALA A 46 -3.60 -8.55 -17.56
N GLY A 47 -4.19 -9.64 -17.09
CA GLY A 47 -3.57 -10.97 -16.98
C GLY A 47 -2.43 -11.12 -15.96
N GLN A 48 -2.06 -10.10 -15.19
CA GLN A 48 -0.93 -10.18 -14.25
C GLN A 48 -1.38 -10.14 -12.78
N TYR A 49 -1.81 -11.29 -12.26
CA TYR A 49 -2.13 -11.50 -10.84
C TYR A 49 -0.97 -11.10 -9.90
N GLY A 50 0.28 -11.12 -10.37
CA GLY A 50 1.43 -10.66 -9.60
C GLY A 50 1.41 -9.16 -9.27
N ARG A 51 0.77 -8.33 -10.11
CA ARG A 51 0.71 -6.87 -9.90
C ARG A 51 -0.27 -6.49 -8.79
N THR A 52 -1.42 -7.16 -8.70
CA THR A 52 -2.37 -6.96 -7.59
C THR A 52 -1.73 -7.34 -6.27
N ALA A 53 -1.06 -8.50 -6.21
CA ALA A 53 -0.37 -8.97 -5.02
C ALA A 53 0.68 -7.96 -4.53
N TRP A 54 1.49 -7.41 -5.45
CA TRP A 54 2.49 -6.40 -5.11
C TRP A 54 1.88 -5.09 -4.58
N LEU A 55 0.81 -4.60 -5.19
CA LEU A 55 0.13 -3.39 -4.73
C LEU A 55 -0.52 -3.58 -3.36
N VAL A 56 -1.08 -4.76 -3.09
CA VAL A 56 -1.58 -5.13 -1.75
C VAL A 56 -0.44 -5.16 -0.73
N LEU A 57 0.73 -5.71 -1.08
CA LEU A 57 1.90 -5.70 -0.20
C LEU A 57 2.35 -4.28 0.14
N PHE A 58 2.45 -3.38 -0.85
CA PHE A 58 2.81 -1.99 -0.59
C PHE A 58 1.73 -1.24 0.21
N GLY A 59 0.45 -1.50 -0.06
CA GLY A 59 -0.65 -0.97 0.76
C GLY A 59 -0.58 -1.45 2.21
N SER A 60 -0.23 -2.72 2.42
CA SER A 60 -0.04 -3.31 3.75
C SER A 60 1.15 -2.70 4.49
N VAL A 61 2.26 -2.42 3.79
CA VAL A 61 3.41 -1.69 4.35
C VAL A 61 3.00 -0.28 4.77
N ALA A 62 2.19 0.42 3.97
CA ALA A 62 1.68 1.75 4.34
C ALA A 62 0.85 1.70 5.64
N VAL A 63 -0.04 0.71 5.78
CA VAL A 63 -0.82 0.49 7.01
C VAL A 63 0.10 0.17 8.20
N TRP A 64 1.09 -0.70 8.01
CA TRP A 64 2.02 -1.08 9.06
C TRP A 64 2.85 0.11 9.57
N LEU A 65 3.42 0.90 8.66
CA LEU A 65 4.18 2.12 9.00
C LEU A 65 3.28 3.13 9.73
N GLY A 66 2.04 3.30 9.28
CA GLY A 66 1.08 4.19 9.92
C GLY A 66 0.72 3.72 11.33
N GLY A 67 0.52 2.41 11.51
CA GLY A 67 0.30 1.80 12.83
C GLY A 67 1.48 2.01 13.78
N MET A 68 2.71 1.83 13.30
CA MET A 68 3.94 2.10 14.05
C MET A 68 4.10 3.58 14.44
N SER A 69 3.61 4.49 13.61
CA SER A 69 3.57 5.92 13.94
C SER A 69 2.55 6.21 15.04
N VAL A 70 1.31 5.70 14.89
CA VAL A 70 0.22 5.93 15.85
C VAL A 70 0.53 5.36 17.23
N SER A 71 1.14 4.17 17.31
CA SER A 71 1.53 3.56 18.60
C SER A 71 2.51 4.44 19.37
N ARG A 72 3.46 5.08 18.68
CA ARG A 72 4.43 6.02 19.27
C ARG A 72 3.82 7.36 19.66
N TYR A 73 2.86 7.88 18.89
CA TYR A 73 2.13 9.08 19.31
C TYR A 73 1.25 8.83 20.54
N ARG A 74 0.69 7.62 20.66
CA ARG A 74 -0.05 7.19 21.85
C ARG A 74 0.84 7.04 23.09
N SER A 75 2.04 6.46 22.96
CA SER A 75 2.95 6.32 24.10
C SER A 75 3.44 7.68 24.64
N LEU A 76 3.46 8.71 23.79
CA LEU A 76 3.80 10.10 24.16
C LEU A 76 2.61 10.93 24.66
N GLY A 77 1.41 10.34 24.78
CA GLY A 77 0.20 11.05 25.24
C GLY A 77 -0.31 12.15 24.30
N GLN A 78 0.18 12.22 23.06
CA GLN A 78 -0.26 13.19 22.08
C GLN A 78 -1.52 12.74 21.34
N ARG A 79 -2.36 13.72 20.98
CA ARG A 79 -3.59 13.47 20.18
C ARG A 79 -3.25 12.91 18.80
N TRP A 80 -4.17 12.10 18.28
CA TRP A 80 -4.05 11.39 17.00
C TRP A 80 -3.60 12.33 15.87
N PRO A 81 -2.38 12.17 15.35
CA PRO A 81 -1.92 12.99 14.24
C PRO A 81 -2.60 12.55 12.95
N ALA A 82 -3.14 13.50 12.21
CA ALA A 82 -3.91 13.25 10.99
C ALA A 82 -3.08 12.52 9.90
N ILE A 83 -1.78 12.83 9.77
CA ILE A 83 -0.91 12.29 8.71
C ILE A 83 -0.84 10.75 8.70
N PRO A 84 -0.43 10.07 9.79
CA PRO A 84 -0.40 8.61 9.80
C PRO A 84 -1.80 7.98 9.68
N VAL A 85 -2.84 8.63 10.19
CA VAL A 85 -4.23 8.13 10.02
C VAL A 85 -4.64 8.15 8.54
N ILE A 86 -4.30 9.23 7.83
CA ILE A 86 -4.52 9.33 6.37
C ILE A 86 -3.71 8.26 5.64
N GLY A 87 -2.44 8.03 6.02
CA GLY A 87 -1.60 6.97 5.44
C GLY A 87 -2.18 5.57 5.63
N ILE A 88 -2.70 5.25 6.82
CA ILE A 88 -3.42 3.99 7.08
C ILE A 88 -4.68 3.91 6.22
N GLY A 89 -5.47 4.99 6.16
CA GLY A 89 -6.69 5.05 5.37
C GLY A 89 -6.42 4.79 3.88
N LEU A 90 -5.38 5.40 3.32
CA LEU A 90 -4.94 5.18 1.95
C LEU A 90 -4.45 3.75 1.73
N GLY A 91 -3.68 3.18 2.66
CA GLY A 91 -3.24 1.79 2.57
C GLY A 91 -4.41 0.79 2.59
N CYS A 92 -5.37 0.99 3.49
CA CYS A 92 -6.61 0.19 3.55
C CYS A 92 -7.44 0.36 2.26
N LEU A 93 -7.53 1.58 1.74
CA LEU A 93 -8.22 1.85 0.48
C LEU A 93 -7.55 1.12 -0.70
N THR A 94 -6.23 1.16 -0.80
CA THR A 94 -5.45 0.39 -1.80
C THR A 94 -5.78 -1.10 -1.72
N ILE A 95 -5.77 -1.67 -0.51
CA ILE A 95 -6.08 -3.09 -0.30
C ILE A 95 -7.51 -3.40 -0.78
N ALA A 96 -8.49 -2.58 -0.41
CA ALA A 96 -9.89 -2.77 -0.83
C ALA A 96 -10.05 -2.69 -2.36
N ILE A 97 -9.42 -1.71 -3.01
CA ILE A 97 -9.44 -1.56 -4.48
C ILE A 97 -8.79 -2.79 -5.15
N MET A 98 -7.67 -3.28 -4.63
CA MET A 98 -6.98 -4.43 -5.22
C MET A 98 -7.73 -5.76 -5.00
N VAL A 99 -8.39 -5.94 -3.86
CA VAL A 99 -9.27 -7.10 -3.63
C VAL A 99 -10.44 -7.08 -4.62
N TYR A 100 -11.03 -5.91 -4.85
CA TYR A 100 -12.06 -5.75 -5.86
C TYR A 100 -11.54 -6.04 -7.28
N ALA A 101 -10.39 -5.48 -7.66
CA ALA A 101 -9.76 -5.73 -8.95
C ALA A 101 -9.46 -7.23 -9.17
N PHE A 102 -8.94 -7.91 -8.14
CA PHE A 102 -8.69 -9.35 -8.21
C PHE A 102 -9.99 -10.14 -8.39
N THR A 103 -11.06 -9.76 -7.69
CA THR A 103 -12.38 -10.41 -7.82
C THR A 103 -12.91 -10.25 -9.25
N VAL A 104 -12.81 -9.05 -9.83
CA VAL A 104 -13.17 -8.80 -11.23
C VAL A 104 -12.37 -9.67 -12.19
N LEU A 105 -11.05 -9.76 -12.03
CA LEU A 105 -10.19 -10.57 -12.90
C LEU A 105 -10.53 -12.07 -12.80
N VAL A 106 -10.84 -12.56 -11.60
CA VAL A 106 -11.30 -13.94 -11.40
C VAL A 106 -12.64 -14.16 -12.09
N LEU A 107 -13.61 -13.27 -11.92
CA LEU A 107 -14.91 -13.38 -12.60
C LEU A 107 -14.78 -13.33 -14.13
N ALA A 108 -13.90 -12.48 -14.65
CA ALA A 108 -13.59 -12.41 -16.08
C ALA A 108 -13.02 -13.74 -16.60
N SER A 109 -12.21 -14.45 -15.80
CA SER A 109 -11.72 -15.80 -16.18
C SER A 109 -12.82 -16.86 -16.29
N TYR A 110 -13.99 -16.62 -15.67
CA TYR A 110 -15.18 -17.45 -15.80
C TYR A 110 -16.19 -16.91 -16.84
N GLY A 111 -15.83 -15.86 -17.59
CA GLY A 111 -16.70 -15.23 -18.58
C GLY A 111 -17.80 -14.34 -18.01
N ILE A 112 -17.70 -13.93 -16.73
CA ILE A 112 -18.67 -13.04 -16.07
C ILE A 112 -18.13 -11.60 -16.15
N GLU A 113 -18.83 -10.76 -16.90
CA GLU A 113 -18.49 -9.33 -17.02
C GLU A 113 -19.02 -8.54 -15.82
N TRP A 114 -18.11 -8.00 -15.00
CA TRP A 114 -18.44 -7.09 -13.90
C TRP A 114 -17.97 -5.67 -14.22
N PRO A 115 -18.64 -4.63 -13.68
CA PRO A 115 -18.34 -3.25 -14.01
C PRO A 115 -16.93 -2.87 -13.53
N ALA A 116 -15.97 -2.81 -14.45
CA ALA A 116 -14.58 -2.54 -14.12
C ALA A 116 -13.99 -1.43 -15.02
N PRO A 117 -13.00 -0.68 -14.52
CA PRO A 117 -12.27 0.27 -15.33
C PRO A 117 -11.61 -0.41 -16.54
N ALA A 118 -11.85 0.11 -17.75
CA ALA A 118 -11.35 -0.48 -19.00
C ALA A 118 -9.82 -0.67 -19.02
N HIS A 119 -9.07 0.21 -18.34
CA HIS A 119 -7.60 0.12 -18.25
C HIS A 119 -7.12 -1.10 -17.43
N TRP A 120 -7.97 -1.69 -16.58
CA TRP A 120 -7.62 -2.90 -15.83
C TRP A 120 -7.67 -4.16 -16.70
N LEU A 121 -8.54 -4.18 -17.70
CA LEU A 121 -8.78 -5.34 -18.57
C LEU A 121 -7.91 -5.33 -19.84
N GLY A 122 -7.17 -4.24 -20.09
CA GLY A 122 -6.35 -4.07 -21.29
C GLY A 122 -7.18 -3.59 -22.49
N PRO A 123 -6.54 -3.26 -23.62
CA PRO A 123 -7.25 -2.86 -24.84
C PRO A 123 -8.26 -3.94 -25.27
N PRO A 124 -9.49 -3.59 -25.64
CA PRO A 124 -10.41 -4.54 -26.26
C PRO A 124 -9.74 -5.16 -27.48
N GLY A 125 -9.51 -6.48 -27.46
CA GLY A 125 -8.85 -7.21 -28.55
C GLY A 125 -7.35 -7.47 -28.37
N ALA A 126 -6.76 -7.21 -27.21
CA ALA A 126 -5.42 -7.74 -26.91
C ALA A 126 -5.47 -9.28 -26.93
N PRO A 127 -4.59 -9.96 -27.70
CA PRO A 127 -4.60 -11.41 -27.78
C PRO A 127 -4.41 -11.99 -26.37
N ASP A 128 -5.30 -12.93 -26.00
CA ASP A 128 -5.16 -13.70 -24.78
C ASP A 128 -3.77 -14.36 -24.82
N PRO A 129 -2.88 -14.14 -23.83
CA PRO A 129 -1.57 -14.80 -23.79
C PRO A 129 -1.66 -16.32 -23.74
N LEU A 130 -2.85 -16.86 -23.47
CA LEU A 130 -3.19 -18.28 -23.49
C LEU A 130 -3.97 -18.71 -24.75
N ALA A 131 -4.23 -17.79 -25.68
CA ALA A 131 -4.77 -18.18 -26.99
C ALA A 131 -3.73 -19.06 -27.71
N PRO A 132 -4.13 -20.23 -28.24
CA PRO A 132 -3.22 -21.06 -29.01
C PRO A 132 -2.69 -20.29 -30.23
N LEU A 133 -1.43 -20.55 -30.59
CA LEU A 133 -0.69 -19.84 -31.64
C LEU A 133 -1.26 -20.03 -33.06
N ASP A 134 -2.37 -20.76 -33.22
CA ASP A 134 -3.01 -21.02 -34.51
C ASP A 134 -3.93 -19.88 -34.97
N GLN A 135 -4.22 -18.90 -34.12
CA GLN A 135 -5.22 -17.87 -34.39
C GLN A 135 -4.65 -16.53 -34.89
N VAL A 136 -3.34 -16.44 -35.17
CA VAL A 136 -2.67 -15.18 -35.57
C VAL A 136 -2.71 -14.91 -37.08
N ASP A 137 -3.02 -15.91 -37.91
CA ASP A 137 -2.96 -15.80 -39.38
C ASP A 137 -4.28 -16.22 -40.08
N ALA A 138 -5.38 -15.48 -39.86
CA ALA A 138 -6.59 -15.57 -40.68
C ALA A 138 -7.17 -14.20 -41.03
#